data_AF-A0AA43JKI0-F1
#
_entry.id   AF-A0AA43JKI0-F1
#
_cell.length_a   1.000
_cell.length_b   1.000
_cell.length_c   1.000
_cell.angle_alpha   90.00
_cell.angle_beta   90.00
_cell.angle_gamma   90.00
#
_symmetry.space_group_name_H-M   'P 1'
#
loop_
_entity.id
_entity.type
_entity.pdbx_description
1 polymer ?
#
loop_
_entity_poly.entity_id
_entity_poly.type
_entity_poly.pdbx_seq_one_letter_code
_entity_poly.pdbx_strand_id
1 'polypeptide(L)'
;MKIVLLAIVIAAVVFGIRWLKKTLRRSKREALPFTIPADASISTVPLLTEKESALYNLLQLVVQERYLVLAQVPLWSFIAVDAQDTARSNILRRIALKRVDFVLIHPGSCHAEYVVQIEEDSPEPAKAEGQRIIESVLIAAGIKLVKVQSKASYSLPDLAARLELHAEE
;
A
#
# COMPACT_ATOMS: atom_id res chain seq x y z
N MET A 1 -46.60 -43.47 0.72
CA MET A 1 -46.34 -42.18 0.01
C MET A 1 -46.55 -40.95 0.90
N LYS A 2 -47.66 -40.83 1.65
CA LYS A 2 -47.95 -39.64 2.51
C LYS A 2 -46.88 -39.34 3.58
N ILE A 3 -46.31 -40.37 4.22
CA ILE A 3 -45.29 -40.22 5.27
C ILE A 3 -43.96 -39.70 4.70
N VAL A 4 -43.60 -40.13 3.49
CA VAL A 4 -42.37 -39.71 2.79
C VAL A 4 -42.47 -38.24 2.36
N LEU A 5 -43.64 -37.81 1.88
CA LEU A 5 -43.90 -36.41 1.55
C LEU A 5 -43.81 -35.50 2.79
N LEU A 6 -44.33 -35.96 3.93
CA LEU A 6 -44.24 -35.20 5.19
C LEU A 6 -42.79 -35.00 5.64
N ALA A 7 -41.95 -36.04 5.53
CA ALA A 7 -40.54 -35.97 5.92
C ALA A 7 -39.74 -34.98 5.06
N ILE A 8 -40.01 -34.92 3.75
CA ILE A 8 -39.33 -34.01 2.81
C ILE A 8 -39.70 -32.55 3.12
N VAL A 9 -40.97 -32.27 3.42
CA VAL A 9 -41.41 -30.92 3.79
C VAL A 9 -40.74 -30.45 5.08
N ILE A 10 -40.66 -31.32 6.10
CA ILE A 10 -39.98 -31.01 7.36
C ILE A 10 -38.50 -30.71 7.12
N ALA A 11 -37.81 -31.52 6.30
CA ALA A 11 -36.41 -31.31 5.96
C ALA A 11 -36.18 -29.98 5.24
N ALA A 12 -37.04 -29.61 4.30
CA ALA A 12 -36.97 -28.34 3.58
C ALA A 12 -37.17 -27.13 4.51
N VAL A 13 -38.13 -27.22 5.44
CA VAL A 13 -38.37 -26.16 6.44
C VAL A 13 -37.18 -26.00 7.38
N VAL A 14 -36.63 -27.11 7.89
CA VAL A 14 -35.44 -27.07 8.76
C VAL A 14 -34.23 -26.49 8.02
N PHE A 15 -34.04 -26.86 6.75
CA PHE A 15 -32.97 -26.33 5.91
C PHE A 15 -33.14 -24.82 5.66
N GLY A 16 -34.36 -24.38 5.33
CA GLY A 16 -34.70 -22.97 5.16
C GLY A 16 -34.46 -22.15 6.42
N ILE A 17 -34.86 -22.65 7.59
CA ILE A 17 -34.62 -21.99 8.88
C ILE A 17 -33.12 -21.91 9.20
N ARG A 18 -32.34 -22.96 8.93
CA ARG A 18 -30.88 -22.95 9.13
C ARG A 18 -30.20 -21.96 8.18
N TRP A 19 -30.65 -21.88 6.93
CA TRP A 19 -30.12 -20.95 5.94
C TRP A 19 -30.42 -19.50 6.33
N LEU A 20 -31.67 -19.21 6.72
CA LEU A 20 -32.09 -17.89 7.19
C LEU A 20 -31.30 -17.46 8.45
N LYS A 21 -31.14 -18.36 9.43
CA LYS A 21 -30.32 -18.09 10.62
C LYS A 21 -28.85 -17.84 10.28
N LYS A 22 -28.28 -18.51 9.27
CA LYS A 22 -26.90 -18.29 8.81
C LYS A 22 -26.74 -16.92 8.15
N THR A 23 -27.75 -16.47 7.39
CA THR A 23 -27.76 -15.13 6.79
C THR A 23 -27.92 -14.02 7.83
N LEU A 24 -28.81 -14.20 8.82
CA LEU A 24 -29.05 -13.24 9.90
C LEU A 24 -27.89 -13.16 10.90
N ARG A 25 -27.21 -14.28 11.22
CA ARG A 25 -26.05 -14.29 12.14
C ARG A 25 -24.83 -13.57 11.60
N ARG A 26 -24.75 -13.27 10.30
CA ARG A 26 -23.63 -12.50 9.73
C ARG A 26 -23.65 -11.02 10.12
N SER A 27 -24.79 -10.50 10.61
CA SER A 27 -25.01 -9.06 10.76
C SER A 27 -24.95 -8.51 12.19
N LYS A 28 -24.54 -9.29 13.20
CA LYS A 28 -24.50 -8.80 14.60
C LYS A 28 -23.24 -9.24 15.35
N ARG A 29 -22.07 -8.96 14.79
CA ARG A 29 -20.88 -8.74 15.62
C ARG A 29 -21.00 -7.32 16.14
N GLU A 30 -21.56 -7.16 17.34
CA GLU A 30 -21.44 -5.90 18.06
C GLU A 30 -19.95 -5.65 18.25
N ALA A 31 -19.43 -4.63 17.55
CA ALA A 31 -18.05 -4.22 17.70
C ALA A 31 -17.89 -3.65 19.10
N LEU A 32 -17.16 -4.34 19.96
CA LEU A 32 -16.75 -3.79 21.25
C LEU A 32 -16.02 -2.46 20.98
N PRO A 33 -16.27 -1.41 21.78
CA PRO A 33 -15.54 -0.15 21.62
C PRO A 33 -14.05 -0.44 21.81
N PHE A 34 -13.24 0.08 20.89
CA PHE A 34 -11.79 0.02 21.02
C PHE A 34 -11.38 0.83 22.26
N THR A 35 -10.72 0.18 23.21
CA THR A 35 -10.19 0.82 24.42
C THR A 35 -8.67 0.70 24.44
N ILE A 36 -8.01 1.81 24.78
CA ILE A 36 -6.57 1.82 25.03
C ILE A 36 -6.35 1.23 26.44
N PRO A 37 -5.48 0.22 26.60
CA PRO A 37 -5.15 -0.34 27.91
C PRO A 37 -4.62 0.74 28.87
N ALA A 38 -4.96 0.66 30.15
CA ALA A 38 -4.60 1.70 31.15
C ALA A 38 -3.09 1.82 31.40
N ASP A 39 -2.32 0.78 31.05
CA ASP A 39 -0.87 0.71 31.12
C ASP A 39 -0.18 1.12 29.80
N ALA A 40 -0.94 1.42 28.74
CA ALA A 40 -0.38 1.84 27.47
C ALA A 40 -0.11 3.35 27.45
N SER A 41 1.13 3.71 27.15
CA SER A 41 1.51 5.09 26.80
C SER A 41 1.60 5.21 25.28
N ILE A 42 0.97 6.25 24.73
CA ILE A 42 1.00 6.55 23.29
C ILE A 42 1.78 7.85 23.11
N SER A 43 2.88 7.76 22.37
CA SER A 43 3.69 8.92 21.97
C SER A 43 3.82 8.99 20.46
N THR A 44 4.14 10.19 19.97
CA THR A 44 4.48 10.39 18.57
C THR A 44 5.93 10.00 18.32
N VAL A 45 6.20 9.52 17.11
CA VAL A 45 7.55 9.25 16.61
C VAL A 45 7.75 10.01 15.30
N PRO A 46 8.98 10.44 14.97
CA PRO A 46 9.28 11.05 13.68
C PRO A 46 8.91 10.12 12.53
N LEU A 47 8.23 10.67 11.50
CA LEU A 47 7.86 9.91 10.30
C LEU A 47 9.06 9.61 9.41
N LEU A 48 10.02 10.54 9.36
CA LEU A 48 11.25 10.46 8.57
C LEU A 48 12.46 10.52 9.47
N THR A 49 13.46 9.70 9.16
CA THR A 49 14.82 9.79 9.69
C THR A 49 15.51 11.06 9.17
N GLU A 50 16.62 11.46 9.79
CA GLU A 50 17.42 12.62 9.35
C GLU A 50 17.90 12.50 7.89
N LYS A 51 18.21 11.28 7.45
CA LYS A 51 18.63 11.03 6.08
C LYS A 51 17.48 11.16 5.08
N GLU A 52 16.32 10.61 5.44
CA GLU A 52 15.10 10.74 4.63
C GLU A 52 14.64 12.18 4.55
N SER A 53 14.73 12.95 5.64
CA SER A 53 14.34 14.36 5.64
C SER A 53 15.28 15.21 4.78
N ALA A 54 16.59 14.93 4.81
CA ALA A 54 17.55 15.57 3.92
C ALA A 54 17.24 15.28 2.44
N LEU A 55 16.97 14.01 2.10
CA LEU A 55 16.59 13.62 0.74
C LEU A 55 15.25 14.24 0.32
N TYR A 56 14.26 14.26 1.20
CA TYR A 56 12.97 14.89 0.94
C TYR A 56 13.12 16.38 0.58
N ASN A 57 13.94 17.10 1.34
CA ASN A 57 14.21 18.51 1.06
C ASN A 57 14.93 18.70 -0.28
N LEU A 58 15.88 17.82 -0.62
CA LEU A 58 16.52 17.85 -1.94
C LEU A 58 15.53 17.55 -3.07
N LEU A 59 14.66 16.55 -2.90
CA LEU A 59 13.61 16.24 -3.87
C LEU A 59 12.70 17.44 -4.11
N GLN A 60 12.23 18.09 -3.04
CA GLN A 60 11.42 19.31 -3.11
C GLN A 60 12.12 20.40 -3.94
N LEU A 61 13.42 20.61 -3.73
CA LEU A 61 14.20 21.60 -4.49
C LEU A 61 14.38 21.23 -5.97
N VAL A 62 14.53 19.93 -6.28
CA VAL A 62 14.70 19.45 -7.67
C VAL A 62 13.38 19.54 -8.45
N VAL A 63 12.28 19.10 -7.84
CA VAL A 63 11.01 18.99 -8.55
C VAL A 63 10.22 20.29 -8.57
N GLN A 64 10.43 21.15 -7.56
CA GLN A 64 9.75 22.43 -7.40
C GLN A 64 8.23 22.27 -7.59
N GLU A 65 7.63 22.99 -8.55
CA GLU A 65 6.20 22.95 -8.85
C GLU A 65 5.81 21.88 -9.88
N ARG A 66 6.79 21.13 -10.44
CA ARG A 66 6.51 20.09 -11.45
C ARG A 66 5.85 18.86 -10.86
N TYR A 67 6.12 18.55 -9.58
CA TYR A 67 5.57 17.39 -8.89
C TYR A 67 5.27 17.67 -7.42
N LEU A 68 4.22 17.03 -6.91
CA LEU A 68 3.95 16.91 -5.49
C LEU A 68 4.79 15.76 -4.91
N VAL A 69 5.59 16.03 -3.89
CA VAL A 69 6.39 15.00 -3.20
C VAL A 69 5.63 14.51 -1.96
N LEU A 70 5.31 13.23 -1.92
CA LEU A 70 4.71 12.57 -0.75
C LEU A 70 5.69 11.56 -0.16
N ALA A 71 5.86 11.58 1.16
CA ALA A 71 6.75 10.66 1.86
C ALA A 71 6.00 9.50 2.52
N GLN A 72 6.67 8.35 2.63
CA GLN A 72 6.18 7.14 3.29
C GLN A 72 4.79 6.75 2.79
N VAL A 73 4.59 6.54 1.49
CA VAL A 73 3.25 6.29 0.92
C VAL A 73 2.93 4.79 0.86
N PRO A 74 1.79 4.31 1.36
CA PRO A 74 1.38 2.91 1.18
C PRO A 74 1.23 2.55 -0.30
N LEU A 75 1.84 1.45 -0.75
CA LEU A 75 1.83 1.06 -2.17
C LEU A 75 0.40 0.83 -2.69
N TRP A 76 -0.49 0.29 -1.86
CA TRP A 76 -1.88 0.05 -2.26
C TRP A 76 -2.71 1.31 -2.48
N SER A 77 -2.25 2.50 -2.04
CA SER A 77 -3.05 3.73 -2.15
C SER A 77 -3.03 4.36 -3.54
N PHE A 78 -2.07 3.98 -4.40
CA PHE A 78 -1.92 4.53 -5.75
C PHE A 78 -1.76 3.45 -6.83
N ILE A 79 -2.00 2.19 -6.49
CA ILE A 79 -1.95 1.07 -7.43
C ILE A 79 -3.35 0.48 -7.61
N ALA A 80 -3.83 0.49 -8.85
CA ALA A 80 -5.04 -0.22 -9.25
C ALA A 80 -4.67 -1.65 -9.67
N VAL A 81 -5.42 -2.63 -9.17
CA VAL A 81 -5.25 -4.04 -9.54
C VAL A 81 -6.51 -4.51 -10.26
N ASP A 82 -6.41 -4.69 -11.57
CA ASP A 82 -7.46 -5.28 -12.40
C ASP A 82 -7.18 -6.78 -12.61
N ALA A 83 -7.91 -7.62 -11.88
CA ALA A 83 -7.77 -9.07 -11.93
C ALA A 83 -9.04 -9.75 -11.36
N GLN A 84 -9.21 -11.04 -11.66
CA GLN A 84 -10.24 -11.88 -11.03
C GLN A 84 -10.09 -11.90 -9.49
N ASP A 85 -11.20 -12.04 -8.76
CA ASP A 85 -11.30 -11.78 -7.31
C ASP A 85 -10.20 -12.44 -6.45
N THR A 86 -9.85 -13.69 -6.75
CA THR A 86 -8.82 -14.43 -5.99
C THR A 86 -7.42 -13.88 -6.24
N ALA A 87 -7.07 -13.61 -7.50
CA ALA A 87 -5.79 -13.03 -7.89
C ALA A 87 -5.67 -11.60 -7.37
N ARG A 88 -6.72 -10.78 -7.52
CA ARG A 88 -6.79 -9.42 -7.00
C ARG A 88 -6.56 -9.38 -5.49
N SER A 89 -7.28 -10.21 -4.73
CA SER A 89 -7.14 -10.30 -3.27
C SER A 89 -5.73 -10.72 -2.85
N ASN A 90 -5.12 -11.66 -3.57
CA ASN A 90 -3.76 -12.12 -3.28
C ASN A 90 -2.72 -11.02 -3.53
N ILE A 91 -2.83 -10.27 -4.63
CA ILE A 91 -1.94 -9.15 -4.92
C ILE A 91 -2.08 -8.05 -3.85
N LEU A 92 -3.31 -7.64 -3.55
CA LEU A 92 -3.57 -6.60 -2.55
C LEU A 92 -3.01 -6.96 -1.18
N ARG A 93 -3.13 -8.22 -0.74
CA ARG A 93 -2.52 -8.69 0.52
C ARG A 93 -1.00 -8.58 0.53
N ARG A 94 -0.34 -8.89 -0.59
CA ARG A 94 1.13 -8.81 -0.71
C ARG A 94 1.65 -7.37 -0.63
N ILE A 95 0.86 -6.40 -1.09
CA ILE A 95 1.24 -4.97 -1.07
C ILE A 95 0.67 -4.18 0.12
N ALA A 96 -0.28 -4.73 0.88
CA ALA A 96 -1.04 -3.99 1.90
C ALA A 96 -0.17 -3.30 2.97
N LEU A 97 0.93 -3.95 3.37
CA LEU A 97 1.86 -3.43 4.39
C LEU A 97 3.14 -2.84 3.77
N LYS A 98 3.22 -2.75 2.44
CA LYS A 98 4.38 -2.20 1.76
C LYS A 98 4.18 -0.70 1.57
N ARG A 99 5.23 0.06 1.88
CA ARG A 99 5.29 1.50 1.67
C ARG A 99 6.47 1.81 0.76
N VAL A 100 6.37 2.93 0.08
CA VAL A 100 7.49 3.51 -0.66
C VAL A 100 7.96 4.78 0.03
N ASP A 101 9.25 5.08 -0.05
CA ASP A 101 9.84 6.17 0.72
C ASP A 101 9.36 7.52 0.21
N PHE A 102 9.37 7.73 -1.11
CA PHE A 102 8.78 8.92 -1.73
C PHE A 102 8.05 8.61 -3.03
N VAL A 103 6.98 9.37 -3.28
CA VAL A 103 6.22 9.37 -4.53
C VAL A 103 6.19 10.78 -5.08
N LEU A 104 6.47 10.92 -6.37
CA LEU A 104 6.29 12.16 -7.12
C LEU A 104 5.01 12.04 -7.93
N ILE A 105 4.07 12.93 -7.65
CA ILE A 105 2.75 12.95 -8.25
C ILE A 105 2.64 14.18 -9.15
N HIS A 106 2.16 13.99 -10.38
CA HIS A 106 1.92 15.12 -11.26
C HIS A 106 0.72 15.95 -10.75
N PRO A 107 0.86 17.28 -10.58
CA PRO A 107 -0.14 18.11 -9.91
C PRO A 107 -1.49 18.19 -10.64
N GLY A 108 -1.49 18.10 -11.98
CA GLY A 108 -2.71 18.10 -12.78
C GLY A 108 -3.47 16.77 -12.82
N SER A 109 -2.78 15.65 -13.06
CA SER A 109 -3.41 14.32 -13.19
C SER A 109 -3.62 13.62 -11.85
N CYS A 110 -2.90 14.02 -10.80
CA CYS A 110 -2.82 13.34 -9.51
C CYS A 110 -2.36 11.87 -9.61
N HIS A 111 -1.65 11.50 -10.68
CA HIS A 111 -1.06 10.16 -10.84
C HIS A 111 0.39 10.14 -10.36
N ALA A 112 0.78 9.01 -9.76
CA ALA A 112 2.16 8.74 -9.41
C ALA A 112 2.97 8.47 -10.69
N GLU A 113 4.01 9.26 -10.93
CA GLU A 113 4.87 9.10 -12.12
C GLU A 113 6.26 8.57 -11.76
N TYR A 114 6.77 8.99 -10.59
CA TYR A 114 8.03 8.48 -10.06
C TYR A 114 7.87 7.98 -8.63
N VAL A 115 8.62 6.95 -8.30
CA VAL A 115 8.86 6.50 -6.93
C VAL A 115 10.34 6.58 -6.66
N VAL A 116 10.71 7.20 -5.55
CA VAL A 116 12.09 7.24 -5.06
C VAL A 116 12.20 6.31 -3.86
N GLN A 117 13.14 5.37 -3.93
CA GLN A 117 13.38 4.34 -2.93
C GLN A 117 14.81 4.43 -2.42
N ILE A 118 14.96 4.39 -1.10
CA ILE A 118 16.25 4.35 -0.43
C ILE A 118 16.71 2.90 -0.37
N GLU A 119 17.82 2.61 -1.02
CA GLU A 119 18.45 1.29 -0.99
C GLU A 119 19.45 1.20 0.17
N GLU A 120 19.35 0.11 0.92
CA GLU A 120 20.34 -0.29 1.92
C GLU A 120 21.38 -1.18 1.22
N ASP A 121 22.68 -0.99 1.51
CA ASP A 121 23.76 -1.77 0.86
C ASP A 121 23.65 -3.28 1.11
N SER A 122 23.09 -3.68 2.26
CA SER A 122 22.96 -5.08 2.67
C SER A 122 21.65 -5.29 3.41
N PRO A 123 20.51 -5.34 2.69
CA PRO A 123 19.20 -5.49 3.31
C PRO A 123 19.04 -6.90 3.86
N GLU A 124 18.33 -7.01 4.98
CA GLU A 124 17.88 -8.31 5.48
C GLU A 124 16.99 -9.02 4.45
N PRO A 125 16.95 -10.37 4.42
CA PRO A 125 16.23 -11.12 3.40
C PRO A 125 14.74 -10.73 3.24
N ALA A 126 14.05 -10.45 4.35
CA ALA A 126 12.65 -10.04 4.35
C ALA A 126 12.45 -8.64 3.74
N LYS A 127 13.40 -7.71 3.96
CA LYS A 127 13.40 -6.39 3.32
C LYS A 127 13.67 -6.54 1.83
N ALA A 128 14.65 -7.36 1.45
CA ALA A 128 15.00 -7.63 0.06
C ALA A 128 13.81 -8.22 -0.73
N GLU A 129 13.07 -9.17 -0.15
CA GLU A 129 11.85 -9.70 -0.75
C GLU A 129 10.78 -8.62 -0.89
N GLY A 130 10.57 -7.81 0.16
CA GLY A 130 9.67 -6.66 0.12
C GLY A 130 10.01 -5.70 -1.02
N GLN A 131 11.29 -5.42 -1.24
CA GLN A 131 11.76 -4.55 -2.30
C GLN A 131 11.45 -5.11 -3.68
N ARG A 132 11.72 -6.41 -3.90
CA ARG A 132 11.40 -7.08 -5.17
C ARG A 132 9.91 -7.04 -5.49
N ILE A 133 9.05 -7.16 -4.47
CA ILE A 133 7.60 -7.02 -4.63
C ILE A 133 7.25 -5.61 -5.08
N ILE A 134 7.79 -4.58 -4.40
CA ILE A 134 7.57 -3.18 -4.76
C ILE A 134 8.01 -2.92 -6.20
N GLU A 135 9.23 -3.31 -6.56
CA GLU A 135 9.79 -3.18 -7.91
C GLU A 135 8.90 -3.82 -8.96
N SER A 136 8.49 -5.07 -8.75
CA SER A 136 7.64 -5.80 -9.68
C SER A 136 6.30 -5.11 -9.92
N VAL A 137 5.71 -4.54 -8.86
CA VAL A 137 4.43 -3.84 -8.92
C VAL A 137 4.57 -2.50 -9.64
N LEU A 138 5.62 -1.73 -9.35
CA LEU A 138 5.85 -0.44 -10.00
C LEU A 138 6.13 -0.60 -11.49
N ILE A 139 6.93 -1.61 -11.87
CA ILE A 139 7.20 -1.96 -13.27
C ILE A 139 5.88 -2.32 -13.97
N ALA A 140 5.06 -3.16 -13.37
CA ALA A 140 3.76 -3.54 -13.94
C ALA A 140 2.80 -2.35 -14.08
N ALA A 141 2.90 -1.35 -13.20
CA ALA A 141 2.11 -0.12 -13.23
C ALA A 141 2.67 0.96 -14.16
N GLY A 142 3.84 0.75 -14.78
CA GLY A 142 4.50 1.75 -15.63
C GLY A 142 5.05 2.95 -14.87
N ILE A 143 5.27 2.82 -13.56
CA ILE A 143 5.79 3.90 -12.70
C ILE A 143 7.32 3.83 -12.69
N LYS A 144 7.98 4.97 -12.90
CA LYS A 144 9.45 5.04 -12.92
C LYS A 144 10.00 4.90 -11.51
N LEU A 145 10.91 3.94 -11.31
CA LEU A 145 11.58 3.73 -10.02
C LEU A 145 12.99 4.34 -10.03
N VAL A 146 13.26 5.24 -9.09
CA VAL A 146 14.58 5.83 -8.85
C VAL A 146 15.13 5.31 -7.53
N LYS A 147 16.27 4.63 -7.60
CA LYS A 147 16.97 4.12 -6.42
C LYS A 147 18.08 5.06 -5.96
N VAL A 148 18.13 5.28 -4.65
CA VAL A 148 19.04 6.22 -3.99
C VAL A 148 19.71 5.49 -2.82
N GLN A 149 21.03 5.48 -2.76
CA GLN A 149 21.78 4.78 -1.72
C GLN A 149 21.74 5.54 -0.38
N SER A 150 21.44 4.85 0.71
CA SER A 150 21.32 5.43 2.06
C SER A 150 22.60 6.12 2.58
N LYS A 151 23.78 5.80 2.02
CA LYS A 151 25.08 6.34 2.46
C LYS A 151 25.65 7.41 1.55
N ALA A 152 25.06 7.64 0.38
CA ALA A 152 25.56 8.64 -0.55
C ALA A 152 24.96 10.02 -0.23
N SER A 153 25.81 11.05 -0.26
CA SER A 153 25.33 12.44 -0.32
C SER A 153 24.99 12.77 -1.76
N TYR A 154 23.74 13.15 -2.00
CA TYR A 154 23.25 13.51 -3.33
C TYR A 154 23.31 15.01 -3.53
N SER A 155 23.84 15.44 -4.68
CA SER A 155 23.75 16.83 -5.11
C SER A 155 22.44 17.07 -5.87
N LEU A 156 22.03 18.34 -5.96
CA LEU A 156 20.83 18.75 -6.73
C LEU A 156 20.92 18.32 -8.21
N PRO A 157 22.03 18.55 -8.94
CA PRO A 157 22.16 18.12 -10.33
C PRO A 157 22.12 16.60 -10.50
N ASP A 158 22.73 15.83 -9.59
CA ASP A 158 22.73 14.37 -9.67
C ASP A 158 21.32 13.79 -9.58
N LEU A 159 20.50 14.36 -8.69
CA LEU A 159 19.14 13.90 -8.46
C LEU A 159 18.20 14.33 -9.61
N ALA A 160 18.40 15.53 -10.16
CA ALA A 160 17.68 15.99 -11.35
C ALA A 160 17.94 15.09 -12.57
N ALA A 161 19.21 14.73 -12.81
CA ALA A 161 19.58 13.81 -13.88
C ALA A 161 18.95 12.42 -13.70
N ARG A 162 18.93 11.89 -12.48
CA ARG A 162 18.29 10.58 -12.16
C ARG A 162 16.78 10.59 -12.35
N LEU A 163 16.13 11.73 -12.13
CA LEU A 163 14.70 11.91 -12.36
C LEU A 163 14.38 12.27 -13.83
N GLU A 164 15.40 12.40 -14.69
CA GLU A 164 15.27 12.87 -16.07
C GLU A 164 14.57 14.25 -16.16
N LEU A 165 14.63 15.02 -15.08
CA LEU A 165 14.05 16.37 -15.00
C LEU A 165 15.09 17.36 -15.51
N HIS A 166 15.35 17.33 -16.81
CA HIS A 166 16.06 18.43 -17.43
C HIS A 166 15.15 19.67 -17.40
N ALA A 167 15.74 20.82 -17.10
CA ALA A 167 15.08 22.10 -17.31
C ALA A 167 14.84 22.22 -18.82
N GLU A 168 13.59 22.12 -19.25
CA GLU A 168 13.22 22.67 -20.54
C GLU A 168 13.34 24.19 -20.36
N GLU A 169 14.25 24.78 -21.14
CA GLU A 169 14.47 26.24 -21.25
C GLU A 169 13.22 26.97 -21.74
#